data_AF-A0A935FAQ3-F1
#
_entry.id   AF-A0A935FAQ3-F1
#
_cell.length_a   1.000
_cell.length_b   1.000
_cell.length_c   1.000
_cell.angle_alpha   90.00
_cell.angle_beta   90.00
_cell.angle_gamma   90.00
#
_symmetry.space_group_name_H-M   'P 1'
#
loop_
_entity.id
_entity.type
_entity.pdbx_description
1 polymer ?
#
loop_
_entity_poly.entity_id
_entity_poly.type
_entity_poly.pdbx_seq_one_letter_code
_entity_poly.pdbx_strand_id
1 'polypeptide(L)' 'MKSVSLFLAMAILGTAAFMARSDWWIVPSINRWQAGILGKNQYFPALTVFILALPPLLLLALINWWWRNKIAD' A
#
# COMPACT_ATOMS: atom_id res chain seq x y z
N MET A 1 -2.08 15.13 -15.23
CA MET A 1 -1.35 14.29 -14.25
C MET A 1 -2.08 14.13 -12.91
N LYS A 2 -2.51 15.21 -12.22
CA LYS A 2 -3.14 15.11 -10.89
C LYS A 2 -4.28 14.09 -10.79
N SER A 3 -5.21 14.09 -11.74
CA SER A 3 -6.33 13.13 -11.76
C SER A 3 -5.86 11.68 -12.00
N VAL A 4 -4.89 11.48 -12.89
CA VAL A 4 -4.32 10.14 -13.17
C VAL A 4 -3.63 9.56 -11.94
N SER A 5 -2.83 10.37 -11.25
CA SER A 5 -2.19 9.95 -9.99
C SER A 5 -3.19 9.63 -8.90
N LEU A 6 -4.30 10.37 -8.85
CA LEU A 6 -5.37 10.11 -7.89
C LEU A 6 -6.09 8.78 -8.19
N PHE A 7 -6.41 8.50 -9.45
CA PHE A 7 -6.96 7.19 -9.85
C PHE A 7 -6.01 6.04 -9.56
N LEU A 8 -4.71 6.21 -9.82
CA LEU A 8 -3.68 5.23 -9.48
C LEU A 8 -3.57 4.99 -7.97
N ALA A 9 -3.58 6.05 -7.17
CA ALA A 9 -3.57 5.94 -5.70
C ALA A 9 -4.82 5.21 -5.17
N MET A 10 -6.00 5.50 -5.73
CA MET A 10 -7.24 4.81 -5.38
C MET A 10 -7.19 3.33 -5.79
N ALA A 11 -6.65 3.00 -6.97
CA ALA A 11 -6.47 1.63 -7.41
C ALA A 11 -5.50 0.85 -6.51
N ILE A 12 -4.39 1.47 -6.09
CA ILE A 12 -3.43 0.90 -5.15
C ILE A 12 -4.12 0.59 -3.80
N LEU A 13 -4.87 1.54 -3.26
CA LEU A 13 -5.60 1.36 -1.99
C LEU A 13 -6.68 0.28 -2.11
N GLY A 14 -7.44 0.26 -3.21
CA GLY A 14 -8.47 -0.76 -3.47
C GLY A 14 -7.86 -2.16 -3.59
N THR A 15 -6.72 -2.28 -4.27
CA THR A 15 -6.00 -3.56 -4.42
C THR A 15 -5.42 -4.02 -3.10
N ALA A 16 -4.82 -3.12 -2.32
CA ALA A 16 -4.31 -3.42 -0.99
C ALA A 16 -5.42 -3.84 -0.02
N ALA A 17 -6.59 -3.20 -0.08
CA ALA A 17 -7.77 -3.57 0.71
C ALA A 17 -8.31 -4.95 0.33
N PHE A 18 -8.38 -5.25 -0.97
CA PHE A 18 -8.77 -6.57 -1.45
C PHE A 18 -7.76 -7.65 -1.01
N MET A 19 -6.47 -7.36 -1.16
CA MET A 19 -5.39 -8.26 -0.76
C MET A 19 -5.37 -8.49 0.76
N ALA A 20 -5.55 -7.45 1.58
CA ALA A 20 -5.55 -7.62 3.04
C ALA A 20 -6.67 -8.55 3.54
N ARG A 21 -7.72 -8.78 2.75
CA ARG A 21 -8.77 -9.73 3.03
C ARG A 21 -8.52 -11.12 2.42
N SER A 22 -7.60 -11.24 1.47
CA SER A 22 -7.23 -12.53 0.89
C SER A 22 -6.06 -13.14 1.66
N ASP A 23 -6.11 -14.44 1.92
CA ASP A 23 -4.97 -15.18 2.48
C ASP A 23 -3.89 -15.48 1.42
N TRP A 24 -3.69 -14.56 0.48
CA TRP A 24 -2.83 -14.75 -0.68
C TRP A 24 -1.52 -13.98 -0.55
N TRP A 25 -0.48 -14.57 -1.14
CA TRP A 25 0.84 -13.97 -1.31
C TRP A 25 1.53 -13.62 0.02
N ILE A 26 1.77 -12.33 0.28
CA ILE A 26 2.53 -11.85 1.44
C ILE A 26 1.64 -11.63 2.68
N VAL A 27 0.32 -11.61 2.52
CA VAL A 27 -0.64 -11.26 3.58
C VAL A 27 -0.57 -12.20 4.78
N PRO A 28 -0.52 -13.55 4.61
CA PRO A 28 -0.37 -14.45 5.75
C PRO A 28 0.94 -14.26 6.52
N SER A 29 2.01 -13.81 5.85
CA SER A 29 3.29 -13.52 6.49
C SER A 29 3.23 -12.22 7.29
N ILE A 30 2.57 -11.18 6.75
CA ILE A 30 2.32 -9.92 7.46
C ILE A 30 1.44 -10.18 8.69
N ASN A 31 0.35 -10.92 8.53
CA ASN A 31 -0.57 -11.23 9.63
C ASN A 31 0.11 -12.06 10.73
N ARG A 32 0.98 -13.03 10.37
CA ARG A 32 1.79 -13.78 11.35
C ARG A 32 2.83 -12.91 12.05
N TRP A 33 3.48 -12.02 11.32
CA TRP A 33 4.41 -11.05 11.90
C TRP A 33 3.69 -10.12 12.90
N GLN A 34 2.51 -9.60 12.54
CA GLN A 34 1.67 -8.80 13.44
C GLN A 34 1.24 -9.61 14.67
N ALA A 35 0.78 -10.84 14.49
CA ALA A 35 0.39 -11.73 15.57
C ALA A 35 1.56 -12.02 16.54
N GLY A 36 2.79 -12.15 16.02
CA GLY A 36 4.00 -12.33 16.82
C GLY A 36 4.34 -11.12 17.69
N ILE A 37 4.03 -9.91 17.23
CA ILE A 37 4.24 -8.66 17.98
C ILE A 37 3.12 -8.43 19.01
N LEU A 38 1.87 -8.72 18.62
CA LEU A 38 0.68 -8.44 19.43
C LEU A 38 0.37 -9.55 20.44
N GLY A 39 1.01 -10.71 20.33
CA GLY A 39 1.00 -11.78 21.34
C GLY A 39 -0.32 -12.54 21.51
N LYS A 40 -1.30 -12.40 20.59
CA LYS A 40 -2.65 -12.96 20.75
C LYS A 40 -3.27 -13.60 19.50
N ASN A 41 -2.48 -13.97 18.49
CA ASN A 41 -3.01 -14.36 17.16
C ASN A 41 -3.95 -13.29 16.55
N GLN A 42 -3.86 -12.06 17.04
CA GLN A 42 -4.62 -10.92 16.56
C GLN A 42 -3.79 -10.20 15.52
N TYR A 43 -4.44 -9.80 14.42
CA TYR A 43 -3.88 -8.95 13.41
C TYR A 43 -4.88 -7.85 13.07
N PHE A 44 -4.37 -6.72 12.58
CA PHE A 44 -5.20 -5.58 12.19
C PHE A 44 -5.23 -5.48 10.67
N PRO A 45 -6.35 -5.79 10.02
CA PRO A 45 -6.47 -5.73 8.56
C PRO A 45 -6.10 -4.35 8.01
N ALA A 46 -6.48 -3.28 8.72
CA ALA A 46 -6.12 -1.91 8.33
C ALA A 46 -4.60 -1.70 8.25
N LEU A 47 -3.83 -2.25 9.21
CA LEU A 47 -2.37 -2.15 9.19
C LEU A 47 -1.77 -2.97 8.03
N THR A 48 -2.34 -4.13 7.71
CA THR A 48 -1.96 -4.92 6.53
C THR A 48 -2.18 -4.12 5.24
N VAL A 49 -3.31 -3.40 5.11
CA VAL A 49 -3.58 -2.51 3.98
C VAL A 49 -2.51 -1.42 3.87
N PHE A 50 -2.14 -0.77 4.98
CA PHE A 50 -1.09 0.26 4.96
C PHE A 50 0.27 -0.28 4.57
N ILE A 51 0.67 -1.45 5.08
CA ILE A 51 1.93 -2.10 4.74
C ILE A 51 2.00 -2.40 3.24
N LEU A 52 0.89 -2.83 2.64
CA LEU A 52 0.80 -3.13 1.21
C LEU A 52 0.74 -1.87 0.33
N ALA A 53 0.00 -0.83 0.77
CA ALA A 53 -0.25 0.36 -0.02
C ALA A 53 0.90 1.39 0.05
N LEU A 54 1.62 1.48 1.17
CA LEU A 54 2.67 2.48 1.37
C LEU A 54 3.79 2.40 0.31
N PRO A 55 4.41 1.25 0.04
CA PRO A 55 5.50 1.17 -0.95
C PRO A 55 5.10 1.67 -2.35
N PRO A 56 4.00 1.20 -2.97
CA PRO A 56 3.59 1.69 -4.28
C PRO A 56 3.10 3.16 -4.26
N LEU A 57 2.48 3.64 -3.18
CA LEU A 57 2.11 5.05 -3.05
C LEU A 57 3.34 5.97 -2.97
N LEU A 58 4.38 5.56 -2.24
CA LEU A 58 5.65 6.29 -2.18
C LEU A 58 6.35 6.32 -3.54
N LEU A 59 6.35 5.19 -4.26
CA LEU A 59 6.88 5.12 -5.62
C LEU A 59 6.12 6.08 -6.56
N LEU A 60 4.78 6.08 -6.50
CA LEU A 60 3.94 6.96 -7.30
C LEU A 60 4.20 8.44 -6.97
N ALA A 61 4.39 8.76 -5.68
CA ALA A 61 4.75 10.12 -5.25
C ALA A 61 6.12 10.54 -5.80
N LEU A 62 7.12 9.66 -5.77
CA LEU A 62 8.46 9.91 -6.31
C LEU A 62 8.41 10.15 -7.83
N ILE A 63 7.68 9.31 -8.57
CA ILE A 63 7.49 9.46 -10.02
C ILE A 63 6.81 10.80 -10.34
N ASN A 64 5.76 11.14 -9.62
CA ASN A 64 5.08 12.42 -9.77
C ASN A 64 6.01 13.61 -9.49
N TRP A 65 6.82 13.53 -8.43
CA TRP A 65 7.75 14.58 -8.08
C TRP A 65 8.81 14.76 -9.17
N TRP A 66 9.44 13.67 -9.61
CA TRP A 66 10.42 13.69 -10.68
C TRP A 66 9.88 14.30 -11.97
N TRP A 67 8.66 13.90 -12.37
CA TRP A 67 8.04 14.39 -13.59
C TRP A 67 7.63 15.87 -13.49
N ARG A 68 7.20 16.34 -12.31
CA ARG A 68 6.94 17.77 -12.10
C ARG A 68 8.20 18.61 -12.23
N ASN A 69 9.34 18.12 -11.74
CA ASN A 69 10.61 18.84 -11.87
C ASN A 69 11.09 18.88 -13.32
N LYS A 70 10.94 17.78 -14.07
CA LYS A 70 11.33 17.70 -15.49
C LYS A 70 10.50 18.59 -16.44
N ILE A 71 9.31 19.02 -16.04
CA ILE A 71 8.46 19.93 -16.83
C ILE A 71 8.77 21.41 -16.50
N ALA A 72 9.47 21.67 -15.39
CA ALA A 72 9.82 23.03 -14.96
C ALA A 72 11.15 23.53 -15.56
N ASP A 73 11.95 22.61 -16.12
CA ASP A 73 13.15 22.88 -16.93
C ASP A 73 12.79 22.88 -18.43
#